data_AF-S7X3X6-F1
#
_entry.id   AF-S7X3X6-F1
#
_cell.length_a   1.000
_cell.length_b   1.000
_cell.length_c   1.000
_cell.angle_alpha   90.00
_cell.angle_beta   90.00
_cell.angle_gamma   90.00
#
_symmetry.space_group_name_H-M   'P 1'
#
loop_
_entity.id
_entity.type
_entity.pdbx_description
1 polymer ?
#
loop_
_entity_poly.entity_id
_entity_poly.type
_entity_poly.pdbx_seq_one_letter_code
_entity_poly.pdbx_strand_id
1 'polypeptide(L)'
;MMIKTSPLLDLSATLSDLNYVKEIHVVAVNNEVKELLWLLQRNFNGDVLIKTVNLQKDASQNFNFSFNDEPEAIATYNEPLTYLYEPNAAVLKSGSFNSVSTLLNVDKLHKHSHLYTSQTLIDFPGRRFIIEKILPFNKKTFSKEKISKANITTRNFPLSVNDIRKKLKVKDGGNTYLFFSTDCNDSKIIIVCSKAD
;
A
#
# COMPACT_ATOMS: atom_id res chain seq x y z
N MET A 1 26.59 -1.73 -14.85
CA MET A 1 26.04 -0.49 -15.44
C MET A 1 24.78 -0.13 -14.68
N MET A 2 24.49 1.15 -14.46
CA MET A 2 23.26 1.60 -13.82
C MET A 2 22.51 2.55 -14.75
N ILE A 3 21.22 2.31 -14.95
CA ILE A 3 20.34 3.15 -15.76
C ILE A 3 19.32 3.80 -14.82
N LYS A 4 19.11 5.11 -14.95
CA LYS A 4 18.04 5.84 -14.26
C LYS A 4 16.91 6.12 -15.22
N THR A 5 15.67 5.86 -14.81
CA THR A 5 14.48 6.16 -15.62
C THR A 5 13.40 6.91 -14.83
N SER A 6 12.43 7.43 -15.56
CA SER A 6 11.24 8.09 -15.00
C SER A 6 10.42 7.14 -14.12
N PRO A 7 9.86 7.61 -13.00
CA PRO A 7 8.93 6.83 -12.17
C PRO A 7 7.61 6.50 -12.87
N LEU A 8 7.34 7.12 -14.03
CA LEU A 8 6.15 6.82 -14.83
C LEU A 8 6.27 5.51 -15.62
N LEU A 9 7.48 4.98 -15.84
CA LEU A 9 7.66 3.74 -16.59
C LEU A 9 7.07 2.54 -15.85
N ASP A 10 6.44 1.63 -16.58
CA ASP A 10 6.01 0.35 -16.06
C ASP A 10 7.22 -0.58 -15.86
N LEU A 11 7.27 -1.27 -14.71
CA LEU A 11 8.42 -2.10 -14.37
C LEU A 11 8.52 -3.32 -15.27
N SER A 12 7.41 -4.01 -15.49
CA SER A 12 7.38 -5.24 -16.29
C SER A 12 7.72 -4.95 -17.75
N ALA A 13 7.14 -3.89 -18.33
CA ALA A 13 7.44 -3.48 -19.70
C ALA A 13 8.90 -3.04 -19.87
N THR A 14 9.43 -2.27 -18.92
CA THR A 14 10.84 -1.83 -19.01
C THR A 14 11.79 -3.00 -18.79
N LEU A 15 11.44 -3.95 -17.92
CA LEU A 15 12.22 -5.17 -17.72
C LEU A 15 12.26 -6.03 -18.98
N SER A 16 11.17 -6.11 -19.75
CA SER A 16 11.18 -6.83 -21.03
C SER A 16 12.05 -6.19 -22.11
N ASP A 17 12.31 -4.88 -22.01
CA ASP A 17 13.14 -4.13 -22.96
C ASP A 17 14.65 -4.17 -22.59
N LEU A 18 15.00 -4.60 -21.37
CA LEU A 18 16.37 -4.57 -20.85
C LEU A 18 16.93 -5.98 -20.62
N ASN A 19 18.13 -6.24 -21.14
CA ASN A 19 18.85 -7.49 -20.89
C ASN A 19 19.75 -7.40 -19.64
N TYR A 20 19.91 -8.53 -18.96
CA TYR A 20 20.84 -8.70 -17.83
C TYR A 20 20.59 -7.77 -16.64
N VAL A 21 19.31 -7.44 -16.40
CA VAL A 21 18.90 -6.70 -15.20
C VAL A 21 19.09 -7.61 -13.99
N LYS A 22 19.88 -7.15 -13.02
CA LYS A 22 20.11 -7.83 -11.75
C LYS A 22 19.23 -7.27 -10.63
N GLU A 23 19.10 -5.94 -10.60
CA GLU A 23 18.30 -5.26 -9.58
C GLU A 23 17.48 -4.13 -10.18
N ILE A 24 16.29 -3.93 -9.63
CA ILE A 24 15.45 -2.76 -9.88
C ILE A 24 15.28 -2.05 -8.54
N HIS A 25 15.62 -0.78 -8.47
CA HIS A 25 15.45 0.04 -7.27
C HIS A 25 14.30 1.02 -7.50
N VAL A 26 13.28 0.95 -6.66
CA VAL A 26 12.17 1.90 -6.64
C VAL A 26 12.41 2.88 -5.50
N VAL A 27 12.78 4.11 -5.85
CA VAL A 27 13.21 5.12 -4.86
C VAL A 27 12.10 6.16 -4.67
N ALA A 28 11.55 6.20 -3.46
CA ALA A 28 10.63 7.24 -3.02
C ALA A 28 11.27 8.17 -1.98
N VAL A 29 10.87 9.43 -2.00
CA VAL A 29 11.22 10.43 -0.99
C VAL A 29 9.93 11.02 -0.45
N ASN A 30 9.74 11.00 0.87
CA ASN A 30 8.53 11.47 1.54
C ASN A 30 7.25 10.91 0.92
N ASN A 31 7.24 9.60 0.64
CA ASN A 31 6.13 8.85 0.06
C ASN A 31 5.75 9.25 -1.39
N GLU A 32 6.71 9.76 -2.16
CA GLU A 32 6.56 10.03 -3.59
C GLU A 32 7.69 9.37 -4.37
N VAL A 33 7.38 8.53 -5.36
CA VAL A 33 8.41 7.85 -6.18
C VAL A 33 9.09 8.88 -7.07
N LYS A 34 10.41 9.00 -6.93
CA LYS A 34 11.23 9.97 -7.67
C LYS A 34 11.91 9.36 -8.88
N GLU A 35 12.34 8.11 -8.78
CA GLU A 35 13.10 7.46 -9.84
C GLU A 35 13.06 5.94 -9.72
N LEU A 36 13.35 5.31 -10.85
CA LEU A 36 13.65 3.88 -10.94
C LEU A 36 15.11 3.74 -11.37
N LEU A 37 15.86 2.86 -10.69
CA LEU A 37 17.25 2.57 -11.04
C LEU A 37 17.39 1.09 -11.40
N TRP A 38 18.06 0.82 -12.52
CA TRP A 38 18.25 -0.52 -13.06
C TRP A 38 19.71 -0.87 -12.99
N LEU A 39 20.07 -1.86 -12.17
CA LEU A 39 21.43 -2.38 -12.11
C LEU A 39 21.57 -3.52 -13.10
N LEU A 40 22.35 -3.30 -14.15
CA LEU A 40 22.67 -4.30 -15.15
C LEU A 40 24.07 -4.87 -14.88
N GLN A 41 24.17 -6.19 -14.86
CA GLN A 41 25.43 -6.91 -14.73
C GLN A 41 25.61 -7.82 -15.94
N ARG A 42 26.73 -7.66 -16.67
CA ARG A 42 26.99 -8.45 -17.89
C ARG A 42 26.85 -9.96 -17.60
N ASN A 43 26.14 -10.65 -18.48
CA ASN A 43 25.86 -12.09 -18.40
C ASN A 43 25.06 -12.53 -17.16
N PHE A 44 24.35 -11.62 -16.47
CA PHE A 44 23.47 -12.01 -15.38
C PHE A 44 22.24 -12.76 -15.93
N ASN A 45 21.94 -13.91 -15.33
CA ASN A 45 20.86 -14.82 -15.74
C ASN A 45 20.06 -15.38 -14.56
N GLY A 46 20.15 -14.74 -13.38
CA GLY A 46 19.40 -15.13 -12.19
C GLY A 46 18.09 -14.34 -12.05
N ASP A 47 17.43 -14.53 -10.90
CA ASP A 47 16.20 -13.81 -10.56
C ASP A 47 16.46 -12.32 -10.32
N VAL A 48 15.50 -11.49 -10.76
CA VAL A 48 15.62 -10.04 -10.66
C VAL A 48 15.20 -9.60 -9.27
N LEU A 49 16.10 -8.96 -8.52
CA LEU A 49 15.79 -8.45 -7.20
C LEU A 49 15.18 -7.06 -7.27
N ILE A 50 13.97 -6.88 -6.74
CA ILE A 50 13.38 -5.55 -6.55
C ILE A 50 13.71 -5.06 -5.15
N LYS A 51 14.25 -3.84 -5.09
CA LYS A 51 14.55 -3.12 -3.87
C LYS A 51 13.70 -1.87 -3.82
N THR A 52 12.89 -1.72 -2.77
CA THR A 52 12.12 -0.50 -2.57
C THR A 52 12.68 0.26 -1.38
N VAL A 53 12.74 1.58 -1.52
CA VAL A 53 13.08 2.46 -0.40
C VAL A 53 12.17 3.68 -0.42
N ASN A 54 11.62 4.01 0.74
CA ASN A 54 10.98 5.30 0.99
C ASN A 54 11.82 6.07 2.00
N LEU A 55 12.57 7.05 1.52
CA LEU A 55 13.42 7.94 2.30
C LEU A 55 12.54 8.99 2.98
N GLN A 56 12.53 8.99 4.31
CA GLN A 56 11.88 10.01 5.13
C GLN A 56 12.96 10.81 5.87
N LYS A 57 12.55 11.90 6.50
CA LYS A 57 13.48 12.80 7.21
C LYS A 57 14.34 12.08 8.26
N ASP A 58 13.72 11.18 9.02
CA ASP A 58 14.34 10.57 10.20
C ASP A 58 14.63 9.06 10.03
N ALA A 59 14.08 8.42 8.99
CA ALA A 59 14.24 6.99 8.74
C ALA A 59 14.00 6.61 7.27
N SER A 60 14.48 5.44 6.86
CA SER A 60 14.16 4.82 5.57
C SER A 60 13.28 3.58 5.78
N GLN A 61 12.20 3.45 5.02
CA GLN A 61 11.41 2.23 4.97
C GLN A 61 11.82 1.40 3.75
N ASN A 62 12.18 0.14 3.96
CA ASN A 62 12.66 -0.73 2.90
C ASN A 62 11.75 -1.96 2.76
N PHE A 63 11.62 -2.46 1.53
CA PHE A 63 11.01 -3.75 1.26
C PHE A 63 11.61 -4.33 -0.01
N ASN A 64 12.15 -5.54 0.09
CA ASN A 64 12.87 -6.20 -0.99
C ASN A 64 12.26 -7.57 -1.24
N PHE A 65 12.14 -7.94 -2.52
CA PHE A 65 11.59 -9.22 -2.94
C PHE A 65 12.11 -9.58 -4.33
N SER A 66 12.08 -10.86 -4.68
CA SER A 66 12.36 -11.33 -6.04
C SER A 66 11.15 -11.00 -6.92
N PHE A 67 11.39 -10.35 -8.07
CA PHE A 67 10.34 -10.08 -9.06
C PHE A 67 9.64 -11.36 -9.52
N ASN A 68 10.41 -12.44 -9.62
CA ASN A 68 9.96 -13.76 -10.06
C ASN A 68 9.03 -14.44 -9.03
N ASP A 69 9.07 -14.04 -7.76
CA ASP A 69 8.29 -14.68 -6.69
C ASP A 69 6.88 -14.07 -6.55
N GLU A 70 6.65 -12.83 -6.99
CA GLU A 70 5.36 -12.14 -6.82
C GLU A 70 4.18 -12.88 -7.48
N PRO A 71 4.29 -13.45 -8.69
CA PRO A 71 3.23 -14.25 -9.29
C PRO A 71 2.90 -15.54 -8.51
N GLU A 72 3.91 -16.14 -7.87
CA GLU A 72 3.78 -17.39 -7.11
C GLU A 72 3.41 -17.15 -5.64
N ALA A 73 3.54 -15.92 -5.14
CA ALA A 73 3.23 -15.56 -3.78
C ALA A 73 1.72 -15.70 -3.49
N ILE A 74 1.39 -16.48 -2.45
CA ILE A 74 0.01 -16.75 -2.05
C ILE A 74 -0.37 -15.78 -0.93
N ALA A 75 -1.04 -14.70 -1.29
CA ALA A 75 -1.60 -13.78 -0.31
C ALA A 75 -2.77 -14.39 0.46
N THR A 76 -2.81 -14.12 1.76
CA THR A 76 -3.95 -14.45 2.62
C THR A 76 -4.92 -13.27 2.69
N TYR A 77 -6.16 -13.55 3.10
CA TYR A 77 -7.24 -12.56 3.15
C TYR A 77 -8.02 -12.69 4.46
N ASN A 78 -8.43 -11.55 5.00
CA ASN A 78 -9.19 -11.51 6.24
C ASN A 78 -10.04 -10.24 6.32
N GLU A 79 -11.06 -10.29 7.17
CA GLU A 79 -11.73 -9.08 7.64
C GLU A 79 -10.74 -8.20 8.41
N PRO A 80 -11.01 -6.87 8.55
CA PRO A 80 -10.10 -6.02 9.30
C PRO A 80 -9.96 -6.49 10.75
N LEU A 81 -8.71 -6.65 11.19
CA LEU A 81 -8.32 -7.11 12.53
C LEU A 81 -8.00 -5.88 13.42
N THR A 82 -6.97 -5.95 14.25
CA THR A 82 -6.60 -4.86 15.17
C THR A 82 -5.81 -3.75 14.49
N TYR A 83 -4.90 -4.09 13.58
CA TYR A 83 -4.05 -3.10 12.91
C TYR A 83 -4.31 -3.07 11.41
N LEU A 84 -4.32 -1.87 10.84
CA LEU A 84 -4.46 -1.63 9.41
C LEU A 84 -3.16 -1.04 8.85
N TYR A 85 -2.76 -1.49 7.67
CA TYR A 85 -1.57 -1.03 6.99
C TYR A 85 -1.86 -0.58 5.56
N GLU A 86 -1.21 0.50 5.17
CA GLU A 86 -1.18 0.96 3.78
C GLU A 86 0.28 1.10 3.32
N PRO A 87 0.72 0.39 2.27
CA PRO A 87 2.09 0.47 1.77
C PRO A 87 2.48 1.87 1.33
N ASN A 88 3.77 2.17 1.43
CA ASN A 88 4.32 3.39 0.85
C ASN A 88 4.31 3.34 -0.70
N ALA A 89 4.55 4.49 -1.32
CA ALA A 89 4.49 4.64 -2.77
C ALA A 89 5.51 3.78 -3.53
N ALA A 90 6.68 3.49 -2.95
CA ALA A 90 7.68 2.63 -3.59
C ALA A 90 7.21 1.18 -3.64
N VAL A 91 6.61 0.67 -2.56
CA VAL A 91 6.00 -0.68 -2.49
C VAL A 91 4.78 -0.79 -3.42
N LEU A 92 3.97 0.26 -3.52
CA LEU A 92 2.86 0.28 -4.48
C LEU A 92 3.36 0.27 -5.93
N LYS A 93 4.43 1.01 -6.23
CA LYS A 93 5.02 1.08 -7.57
C LYS A 93 5.75 -0.20 -7.97
N SER A 94 6.32 -0.94 -7.01
CA SER A 94 6.95 -2.24 -7.29
C SER A 94 5.96 -3.34 -7.66
N GLY A 95 4.67 -3.16 -7.41
CA GLY A 95 3.64 -4.17 -7.69
C GLY A 95 3.69 -5.37 -6.75
N SER A 96 4.37 -5.26 -5.61
CA SER A 96 4.61 -6.37 -4.68
C SER A 96 3.43 -6.63 -3.75
N PHE A 97 2.27 -6.91 -4.31
CA PHE A 97 1.03 -6.96 -3.53
C PHE A 97 0.85 -8.27 -2.79
N ASN A 98 1.33 -9.38 -3.34
CA ASN A 98 1.22 -10.70 -2.72
C ASN A 98 2.44 -11.01 -1.87
N SER A 99 3.64 -10.59 -2.31
CA SER A 99 4.85 -10.69 -1.51
C SER A 99 4.75 -9.90 -0.20
N VAL A 100 4.08 -8.74 -0.16
CA VAL A 100 3.86 -8.01 1.11
C VAL A 100 3.09 -8.86 2.11
N SER A 101 2.02 -9.52 1.67
CA SER A 101 1.22 -10.40 2.53
C SER A 101 2.05 -11.60 3.02
N THR A 102 2.73 -12.26 2.10
CA THR A 102 3.49 -13.49 2.39
C THR A 102 4.72 -13.22 3.27
N LEU A 103 5.55 -12.24 2.91
CA LEU A 103 6.82 -11.96 3.58
C LEU A 103 6.66 -11.28 4.94
N LEU A 104 5.61 -10.48 5.12
CA LEU A 104 5.33 -9.80 6.40
C LEU A 104 4.29 -10.52 7.26
N ASN A 105 3.74 -11.65 6.77
CA ASN A 105 2.69 -12.41 7.43
C ASN A 105 1.49 -11.54 7.84
N VAL A 106 0.96 -10.79 6.87
CA VAL A 106 -0.23 -9.92 7.03
C VAL A 106 -1.29 -10.28 6.00
N ASP A 107 -2.56 -10.19 6.40
CA ASP A 107 -3.68 -10.51 5.53
C ASP A 107 -4.06 -9.30 4.66
N LYS A 108 -4.43 -9.52 3.40
CA LYS A 108 -5.03 -8.47 2.56
C LYS A 108 -6.51 -8.33 2.89
N LEU A 109 -7.01 -7.10 2.87
CA LEU A 109 -8.46 -6.89 2.94
C LEU A 109 -9.16 -7.39 1.68
N HIS A 110 -8.56 -7.20 0.51
CA HIS A 110 -9.09 -7.68 -0.78
C HIS A 110 -8.00 -7.57 -1.85
N LYS A 111 -8.09 -8.37 -2.92
CA LYS A 111 -7.09 -8.43 -4.01
C LYS A 111 -6.74 -7.07 -4.63
N HIS A 112 -7.71 -6.15 -4.70
CA HIS A 112 -7.56 -4.82 -5.31
C HIS A 112 -7.50 -3.67 -4.30
N SER A 113 -7.63 -3.94 -3.00
CA SER A 113 -7.65 -2.88 -1.99
C SER A 113 -6.24 -2.42 -1.61
N HIS A 114 -5.23 -3.27 -1.77
CA HIS A 114 -3.84 -2.95 -1.36
C HIS A 114 -3.74 -2.39 0.07
N LEU A 115 -4.64 -2.86 0.94
CA LEU A 115 -4.67 -2.62 2.36
C LEU A 115 -4.48 -3.97 3.05
N TYR A 116 -3.73 -3.96 4.14
CA TYR A 116 -3.35 -5.16 4.87
C TYR A 116 -3.74 -5.03 6.33
N THR A 117 -3.89 -6.15 7.01
CA THR A 117 -4.34 -6.21 8.40
C THR A 117 -3.62 -7.31 9.17
N SER A 118 -3.47 -7.12 10.49
CA SER A 118 -2.93 -8.15 11.39
C SER A 118 -3.46 -7.98 12.82
N GLN A 119 -3.31 -9.04 13.62
CA GLN A 119 -3.64 -9.00 15.04
C GLN A 119 -2.58 -8.27 15.87
N THR A 120 -1.31 -8.37 15.48
CA THR A 120 -0.16 -7.77 16.17
C THR A 120 0.45 -6.64 15.35
N LEU A 121 0.88 -5.56 16.01
CA LEU A 121 1.58 -4.47 15.33
C LEU A 121 2.92 -4.96 14.79
N ILE A 122 3.22 -4.65 13.53
CA ILE A 122 4.51 -4.94 12.92
C ILE A 122 5.22 -3.68 12.42
N ASP A 123 6.53 -3.79 12.19
CA ASP A 123 7.24 -2.82 11.37
C ASP A 123 6.84 -3.02 9.91
N PHE A 124 6.18 -2.01 9.34
CA PHE A 124 5.54 -2.12 8.04
C PHE A 124 6.06 -0.99 7.11
N PRO A 125 6.40 -1.29 5.84
CA PRO A 125 6.92 -0.32 4.90
C PRO A 125 5.81 0.60 4.36
N GLY A 126 5.28 1.46 5.23
CA GLY A 126 4.14 2.30 4.92
C GLY A 126 3.56 2.98 6.15
N ARG A 127 2.25 3.23 6.10
CA ARG A 127 1.48 3.80 7.20
C ARG A 127 0.84 2.69 8.03
N ARG A 128 0.83 2.85 9.35
CA ARG A 128 0.29 1.90 10.33
C ARG A 128 -0.81 2.57 11.15
N PHE A 129 -1.86 1.83 11.43
CA PHE A 129 -3.03 2.35 12.10
C PHE A 129 -3.61 1.32 13.06
N ILE A 130 -4.25 1.81 14.13
CA ILE A 130 -5.09 1.01 15.03
C ILE A 130 -6.52 1.15 14.54
N ILE A 131 -7.21 0.01 14.35
CA ILE A 131 -8.62 -0.01 13.97
C ILE A 131 -9.47 0.19 15.22
N GLU A 132 -10.20 1.30 15.27
CA GLU A 132 -11.10 1.64 16.39
C GLU A 132 -12.49 1.06 16.15
N LYS A 133 -12.98 1.15 14.90
CA LYS A 133 -14.31 0.67 14.49
C LYS A 133 -14.35 0.31 13.01
N ILE A 134 -15.20 -0.65 12.67
CA ILE A 134 -15.54 -1.02 11.30
C ILE A 134 -17.05 -0.79 11.13
N LEU A 135 -17.44 -0.09 10.06
CA LEU A 135 -18.83 0.24 9.78
C LEU A 135 -19.19 -0.18 8.35
N PRO A 136 -20.42 -0.67 8.12
CA PRO A 136 -20.91 -0.76 6.75
C PRO A 136 -21.02 0.64 6.14
N PHE A 137 -20.78 0.77 4.84
CA PHE A 137 -20.92 2.05 4.15
C PHE A 137 -22.38 2.48 4.06
N ASN A 138 -22.83 3.21 5.09
CA ASN A 138 -24.17 3.75 5.18
C ASN A 138 -24.14 5.12 5.87
N LYS A 139 -24.76 6.13 5.24
CA LYS A 139 -24.76 7.51 5.75
C LYS A 139 -25.40 7.63 7.14
N LYS A 140 -26.48 6.89 7.42
CA LYS A 140 -27.13 6.91 8.74
C LYS A 140 -26.22 6.30 9.80
N THR A 141 -25.61 5.16 9.50
CA THR A 141 -24.64 4.52 10.41
C THR A 141 -23.47 5.45 10.70
N PHE A 142 -22.83 6.02 9.67
CA PHE A 142 -21.71 6.94 9.84
C PHE A 142 -22.07 8.19 10.66
N SER A 143 -23.27 8.75 10.47
CA SER A 143 -23.68 9.96 11.19
C SER A 143 -23.71 9.81 12.72
N LYS A 144 -23.86 8.58 13.23
CA LYS A 144 -23.83 8.28 14.66
C LYS A 144 -22.44 8.44 15.28
N GLU A 145 -21.39 8.32 14.47
CA GLU A 145 -20.00 8.49 14.92
C GLU A 145 -19.65 9.95 15.24
N LYS A 146 -20.47 10.90 14.77
CA LYS A 146 -20.26 12.35 14.97
C LYS A 146 -18.88 12.85 14.52
N ILE A 147 -18.22 12.12 13.61
CA ILE A 147 -16.94 12.50 13.00
C ILE A 147 -17.20 13.61 11.98
N SER A 148 -16.75 14.82 12.29
CA SER A 148 -16.91 16.00 11.43
C SER A 148 -15.62 16.44 10.74
N LYS A 149 -14.47 15.88 11.15
CA LYS A 149 -13.14 16.17 10.60
C LYS A 149 -12.30 14.88 10.62
N ALA A 150 -11.77 14.46 9.48
CA ALA A 150 -10.91 13.28 9.36
C ALA A 150 -10.05 13.31 8.08
N ASN A 151 -8.93 12.60 8.13
CA ASN A 151 -8.14 12.23 6.96
C ASN A 151 -8.84 11.05 6.25
N ILE A 152 -9.11 11.16 4.95
CA ILE A 152 -9.86 10.14 4.21
C ILE A 152 -8.98 9.50 3.15
N THR A 153 -8.94 8.16 3.13
CA THR A 153 -8.31 7.36 2.08
C THR A 153 -9.34 6.43 1.43
N THR A 154 -9.28 6.30 0.11
CA THR A 154 -10.12 5.38 -0.67
C THR A 154 -9.25 4.34 -1.37
N ARG A 155 -9.62 3.07 -1.25
CA ARG A 155 -8.96 1.95 -1.92
C ARG A 155 -10.00 0.95 -2.38
N ASN A 156 -10.04 0.62 -3.67
CA ASN A 156 -11.09 -0.27 -4.22
C ASN A 156 -12.52 0.15 -3.83
N PHE A 157 -12.81 1.44 -3.98
CA PHE A 157 -14.06 2.05 -3.54
C PHE A 157 -14.66 2.91 -4.66
N PRO A 158 -15.99 2.90 -4.88
CA PRO A 158 -16.61 3.54 -6.04
C PRO A 158 -16.68 5.07 -5.97
N LEU A 159 -16.45 5.65 -4.80
CA LEU A 159 -16.52 7.10 -4.60
C LEU A 159 -15.13 7.68 -4.38
N SER A 160 -14.91 8.88 -4.93
CA SER A 160 -13.70 9.66 -4.66
C SER A 160 -13.71 10.20 -3.23
N VAL A 161 -12.53 10.57 -2.73
CA VAL A 161 -12.39 11.29 -1.45
C VAL A 161 -13.27 12.54 -1.41
N ASN A 162 -13.32 13.30 -2.51
CA ASN A 162 -14.13 14.53 -2.59
C ASN A 162 -15.62 14.24 -2.48
N ASP A 163 -16.11 13.19 -3.14
CA ASP A 163 -17.52 12.81 -3.08
C ASP A 163 -17.90 12.30 -1.69
N ILE A 164 -17.03 11.53 -1.05
CA ILE A 164 -17.21 11.08 0.33
C ILE A 164 -17.32 12.27 1.29
N ARG A 165 -16.41 13.24 1.19
CA ARG A 165 -16.44 14.45 2.01
C ARG A 165 -17.74 15.22 1.86
N LYS A 166 -18.20 15.44 0.63
CA LYS A 166 -19.49 16.10 0.35
C LYS A 166 -20.66 15.29 0.92
N LYS A 167 -20.68 13.97 0.68
CA LYS A 167 -21.77 13.07 1.07
C LYS A 167 -21.93 12.94 2.59
N LEU A 168 -20.80 12.86 3.31
CA LEU A 168 -20.75 12.65 4.75
C LEU A 168 -20.53 13.93 5.56
N LYS A 169 -20.27 15.07 4.89
CA LYS A 169 -19.98 16.39 5.50
C LYS A 169 -18.75 16.35 6.43
N VAL A 170 -17.67 15.71 5.99
CA VAL A 170 -16.42 15.56 6.75
C VAL A 170 -15.35 16.50 6.23
N LYS A 171 -14.86 17.38 7.09
CA LYS A 171 -13.72 18.29 6.81
C LYS A 171 -12.39 17.54 6.82
N ASP A 172 -11.39 18.12 6.19
CA ASP A 172 -10.04 17.53 6.12
C ASP A 172 -9.21 17.72 7.39
N GLY A 173 -8.29 16.78 7.63
CA GLY A 173 -7.34 16.77 8.75
C GLY A 173 -7.87 16.16 10.05
N GLY A 174 -7.19 16.46 11.16
CA GLY A 174 -7.48 15.87 12.48
C GLY A 174 -6.67 14.59 12.73
N ASN A 175 -6.98 13.91 13.84
CA ASN A 175 -6.25 12.71 14.27
C ASN A 175 -6.95 11.40 13.91
N THR A 176 -8.17 11.50 13.37
CA THR A 176 -8.94 10.35 12.89
C THR A 176 -8.65 10.09 11.42
N TYR A 177 -8.46 8.82 11.09
CA TYR A 177 -8.29 8.34 9.73
C TYR A 177 -9.49 7.48 9.36
N LEU A 178 -10.05 7.72 8.18
CA LEU A 178 -11.14 6.94 7.62
C LEU A 178 -10.66 6.28 6.34
N PHE A 179 -10.68 4.95 6.32
CA PHE A 179 -10.44 4.16 5.11
C PHE A 179 -11.78 3.67 4.57
N PHE A 180 -12.04 3.98 3.30
CA PHE A 180 -13.19 3.46 2.56
C PHE A 180 -12.67 2.40 1.60
N SER A 181 -13.13 1.17 1.79
CA SER A 181 -12.63 0.04 1.02
C SER A 181 -13.65 -1.07 0.83
N THR A 182 -13.23 -2.10 0.09
CA THR A 182 -13.91 -3.39 0.00
C THR A 182 -13.10 -4.43 0.77
N ASP A 183 -13.79 -5.22 1.58
CA ASP A 183 -13.23 -6.37 2.30
C ASP A 183 -13.27 -7.66 1.47
N CYS A 184 -12.86 -8.77 2.09
CA CYS A 184 -12.73 -10.07 1.44
C CYS A 184 -14.08 -10.71 1.12
N ASN A 185 -15.17 -10.15 1.66
CA ASN A 185 -16.55 -10.55 1.42
C ASN A 185 -17.26 -9.63 0.42
N ASP A 186 -16.47 -8.87 -0.37
CA ASP A 186 -16.94 -7.88 -1.35
C ASP A 186 -17.79 -6.73 -0.76
N SER A 187 -17.79 -6.56 0.56
CA SER A 187 -18.60 -5.56 1.25
C SER A 187 -17.91 -4.21 1.30
N LYS A 188 -18.67 -3.14 1.06
CA LYS A 188 -18.20 -1.75 1.13
C LYS A 188 -18.20 -1.29 2.58
N ILE A 189 -17.02 -1.05 3.13
CA ILE A 189 -16.81 -0.73 4.55
C ILE A 189 -16.12 0.62 4.77
N ILE A 190 -16.32 1.16 5.97
CA ILE A 190 -15.61 2.31 6.52
C ILE A 190 -14.81 1.82 7.73
N ILE A 191 -13.49 1.97 7.70
CA ILE A 191 -12.61 1.62 8.81
C ILE A 191 -12.18 2.91 9.48
N VAL A 192 -12.59 3.10 10.73
CA VAL A 192 -12.23 4.24 11.58
C VAL A 192 -10.96 3.87 12.32
N CYS A 193 -9.92 4.68 12.16
CA CYS A 193 -8.61 4.41 12.70
C CYS A 193 -8.01 5.60 13.43
N SER A 194 -7.11 5.30 14.35
CA SER A 194 -6.09 6.20 14.89
C SER A 194 -4.71 5.80 14.35
N LYS A 195 -3.72 6.69 14.43
CA LYS A 195 -2.36 6.38 14.00
C LYS A 195 -1.73 5.42 15.01
N ALA A 196 -1.08 4.35 14.54
CA ALA A 196 -0.23 3.53 15.40
C ALA A 196 1.16 4.17 15.43
N ASP A 197 1.66 4.46 16.62
CA ASP A 197 3.03 4.97 16.82
C ASP A 197 4.07 3.89 16.50
#